data_AF-A0A945LTI1-F1
#
_entry.id   AF-A0A945LTI1-F1
#
_cell.length_a   1.000
_cell.length_b   1.000
_cell.length_c   1.000
_cell.angle_alpha   90.00
_cell.angle_beta   90.00
_cell.angle_gamma   90.00
#
_symmetry.space_group_name_H-M   'P 1'
#
loop_
_entity.id
_entity.type
_entity.pdbx_description
1 polymer ?
#
loop_
_entity_poly.entity_id
_entity_poly.type
_entity_poly.pdbx_seq_one_letter_code
_entity_poly.pdbx_strand_id
1 'polypeptide(L)'
;IHVADIVQVLRASMERPSPGAVYNVCDDAPAPPQDVIAHACALLGVDPPPETPFEAAEMSDMGRSFWGENKRVRNARIKADLGVDLAYPDYRAGLEALLAAEGSNGG
;
A
#
# COMPACT_ATOMS: atom_id res chain seq x y z
N ILE A 1 -1.22 0.09 1.22
CA ILE A 1 -1.68 -0.20 2.60
C ILE A 1 -1.49 -1.67 2.92
N HIS A 2 -0.88 -1.94 4.06
CA HIS A 2 -0.63 -3.31 4.52
C HIS A 2 -1.91 -3.94 5.10
N VAL A 3 -2.09 -5.26 4.95
CA VAL A 3 -3.31 -5.96 5.38
C VAL A 3 -3.54 -5.87 6.90
N ALA A 4 -2.48 -5.86 7.69
CA ALA A 4 -2.58 -5.72 9.15
C ALA A 4 -3.21 -4.37 9.57
N ASP A 5 -2.92 -3.29 8.85
CA ASP A 5 -3.49 -1.97 9.13
C ASP A 5 -4.96 -1.89 8.70
N ILE A 6 -5.36 -2.58 7.62
CA ILE A 6 -6.77 -2.73 7.26
C ILE A 6 -7.53 -3.40 8.42
N VAL A 7 -6.98 -4.48 8.98
CA VAL A 7 -7.57 -5.19 10.12
C VAL A 7 -7.64 -4.27 11.34
N GLN A 8 -6.58 -3.49 11.61
CA GLN A 8 -6.56 -2.53 12.72
C GLN A 8 -7.70 -1.51 12.58
N VAL A 9 -7.87 -0.91 11.39
CA VAL A 9 -8.93 0.06 11.11
C VAL A 9 -10.32 -0.56 11.25
N LEU A 10 -10.53 -1.76 10.71
CA LEU A 10 -11.83 -2.45 10.81
C LEU A 10 -12.20 -2.72 12.27
N ARG A 11 -11.25 -3.20 13.09
CA ARG A 11 -11.47 -3.42 14.52
C ARG A 11 -11.78 -2.11 15.25
N ALA A 12 -11.00 -1.06 15.01
CA ALA A 12 -11.24 0.25 15.63
C ALA A 12 -12.62 0.81 15.24
N SER A 13 -13.08 0.62 13.99
CA SER A 13 -14.41 1.02 13.55
C SER A 13 -15.54 0.22 14.20
N MET A 14 -15.33 -1.07 14.49
CA MET A 14 -16.31 -1.89 15.22
C MET A 14 -16.43 -1.45 16.68
N GLU A 15 -15.32 -1.06 17.30
CA GLU A 15 -15.27 -0.55 18.67
C GLU A 15 -15.83 0.87 18.79
N ARG A 16 -15.80 1.65 17.70
CA ARG A 16 -16.30 3.04 17.65
C ARG A 16 -17.25 3.25 16.46
N PRO A 17 -18.48 2.69 16.51
CA PRO A 17 -19.42 2.80 15.41
C PRO A 17 -19.74 4.26 15.07
N SER A 18 -19.67 4.60 13.78
CA SER A 18 -20.07 5.91 13.25
C SER A 18 -20.91 5.71 11.98
N PRO A 19 -22.23 5.49 12.11
CA PRO A 19 -23.09 5.22 10.97
C PRO A 19 -23.01 6.33 9.91
N GLY A 20 -22.83 5.93 8.64
CA GLY A 20 -22.67 6.85 7.51
C GLY A 20 -21.27 7.44 7.35
N ALA A 21 -20.31 7.11 8.21
CA ALA A 21 -18.93 7.52 8.04
C ALA A 21 -18.26 6.75 6.88
N VAL A 22 -17.37 7.45 6.17
CA VAL A 22 -16.51 6.89 5.13
C VAL A 22 -15.06 7.20 5.51
N TYR A 23 -14.22 6.17 5.44
CA TYR A 23 -12.82 6.23 5.82
C TYR A 23 -11.94 5.81 4.64
N ASN A 24 -10.97 6.65 4.29
CA ASN A 24 -9.91 6.26 3.38
C ASN A 24 -8.87 5.44 4.15
N VAL A 25 -8.61 4.23 3.65
CA VAL A 25 -7.67 3.29 4.26
C VAL A 25 -6.45 3.16 3.35
N CYS A 26 -5.53 4.10 3.49
CA CYS A 26 -4.25 4.15 2.79
C CYS A 26 -3.12 4.47 3.76
N ASP A 27 -1.90 4.11 3.39
CA ASP A 27 -0.68 4.47 4.14
C ASP A 27 -0.31 5.95 3.92
N ASP A 28 0.78 6.40 4.52
CA ASP A 28 1.22 7.81 4.48
C ASP A 28 2.10 8.15 3.26
N ALA A 29 2.51 7.15 2.49
CA ALA A 29 3.49 7.30 1.43
C ALA A 29 2.90 6.93 0.05
N PRO A 30 2.19 7.86 -0.62
CA PRO A 30 1.82 7.66 -2.01
C PRO A 30 3.08 7.51 -2.87
N ALA A 31 3.27 6.33 -3.45
CA ALA A 31 4.45 6.00 -4.23
C ALA A 31 4.06 5.63 -5.68
N PRO A 32 4.86 6.04 -6.67
CA PRO A 32 4.81 5.45 -7.99
C PRO A 32 5.02 3.93 -7.90
N PRO A 33 4.28 3.11 -8.67
CA PRO A 33 4.39 1.65 -8.58
C PRO A 33 5.78 1.13 -8.97
N GLN A 34 6.50 1.82 -9.86
CA GLN A 34 7.89 1.45 -10.20
C GLN A 34 8.85 1.57 -9.00
N ASP A 35 8.63 2.53 -8.09
CA ASP A 35 9.47 2.70 -6.90
C ASP A 35 9.26 1.57 -5.91
N VAL A 36 8.02 1.06 -5.84
CA VAL A 36 7.66 -0.10 -5.01
C VAL A 36 8.33 -1.36 -5.57
N ILE A 37 8.28 -1.57 -6.89
CA ILE A 37 8.94 -2.70 -7.57
C ILE A 37 10.46 -2.63 -7.37
N ALA A 38 11.07 -1.49 -7.66
CA ALA A 38 12.53 -1.32 -7.53
C ALA A 38 13.00 -1.58 -6.10
N HIS A 39 12.25 -1.12 -5.09
CA HIS A 39 12.60 -1.40 -3.71
C HIS A 39 12.45 -2.87 -3.33
N ALA A 40 11.40 -3.55 -3.80
CA ALA A 40 11.25 -4.99 -3.58
C ALA A 40 12.41 -5.79 -4.22
N CYS A 41 12.80 -5.45 -5.45
CA CYS A 41 13.97 -6.05 -6.11
C CYS A 41 15.26 -5.83 -5.32
N ALA A 42 15.47 -4.61 -4.80
CA ALA A 42 16.62 -4.29 -3.96
C ALA A 42 16.65 -5.12 -2.65
N LEU A 43 15.49 -5.32 -2.00
CA LEU A 43 15.37 -6.16 -0.81
C LEU A 43 15.70 -7.63 -1.09
N LEU A 44 15.31 -8.13 -2.28
CA LEU A 44 15.57 -9.51 -2.72
C LEU A 44 16.97 -9.71 -3.31
N GLY A 45 17.75 -8.64 -3.52
CA GLY A 45 19.06 -8.71 -4.15
C GLY A 45 19.01 -9.11 -5.64
N VAL A 46 17.92 -8.78 -6.34
CA VAL A 46 17.73 -9.05 -7.77
C VAL A 46 17.65 -7.76 -8.57
N ASP A 47 17.99 -7.84 -9.85
CA ASP A 47 17.86 -6.69 -10.75
C ASP A 47 16.39 -6.35 -11.01
N PRO A 48 16.01 -5.06 -11.02
CA PRO A 48 14.66 -4.66 -11.36
C PRO A 48 14.35 -4.94 -12.85
N PRO A 49 13.09 -5.20 -13.19
CA PRO A 49 12.69 -5.36 -14.59
C PRO A 49 12.94 -4.05 -15.38
N PRO A 50 13.17 -4.15 -16.70
CA PRO A 50 13.39 -2.97 -17.54
C PRO A 50 12.17 -2.05 -17.53
N GLU A 51 12.41 -0.75 -17.53
CA GLU A 51 11.35 0.25 -17.64
C GLU A 51 10.83 0.33 -19.07
N THR A 52 9.50 0.37 -19.22
CA THR A 52 8.81 0.57 -20.50
C THR A 52 8.06 1.90 -20.44
N PRO A 53 8.26 2.82 -21.42
CA PRO A 53 7.47 4.04 -21.52
C PRO A 53 5.97 3.72 -21.59
N PHE A 54 5.15 4.55 -20.95
CA PHE A 54 3.69 4.30 -20.89
C PHE A 54 3.05 4.17 -22.27
N GLU A 55 3.49 4.98 -23.23
CA GLU A 55 3.01 5.00 -24.62
C GLU A 55 3.37 3.71 -25.39
N ALA A 56 4.44 3.03 -24.98
CA ALA A 56 4.93 1.80 -25.58
C ALA A 56 4.45 0.54 -24.84
N ALA A 57 3.76 0.70 -23.70
CA ALA A 57 3.31 -0.42 -22.88
C ALA A 57 2.07 -1.09 -23.50
N GLU A 58 2.19 -2.38 -23.80
CA GLU A 58 1.02 -3.20 -24.14
C GLU A 58 0.20 -3.47 -22.89
N MET A 59 -0.89 -2.72 -22.72
CA MET A 59 -1.80 -2.84 -21.60
C MET A 59 -3.22 -3.19 -22.07
N SER A 60 -3.98 -3.87 -21.22
CA SER A 60 -5.43 -3.99 -21.39
C SER A 60 -6.10 -2.62 -21.19
N ASP A 61 -7.35 -2.47 -21.63
CA ASP A 61 -8.10 -1.21 -21.44
C ASP A 61 -8.27 -0.87 -19.95
N MET A 62 -8.45 -1.89 -19.11
CA MET A 62 -8.49 -1.73 -17.64
C MET A 62 -7.13 -1.30 -17.07
N GLY A 63 -6.04 -1.85 -17.62
CA GLY A 63 -4.68 -1.42 -17.27
C GLY A 63 -4.48 0.05 -17.62
N ARG A 64 -4.86 0.48 -18.83
CA ARG A 64 -4.79 1.89 -19.24
C ARG A 64 -5.61 2.80 -18.34
N SER A 65 -6.84 2.41 -17.95
CA SER A 65 -7.68 3.24 -17.08
C SER A 65 -7.06 3.47 -15.69
N PHE A 66 -6.34 2.48 -15.15
CA PHE A 66 -5.67 2.61 -13.85
C PHE A 66 -4.61 3.72 -13.84
N TRP A 67 -3.83 3.83 -14.92
CA TRP A 67 -2.81 4.86 -15.08
C TRP A 67 -3.37 6.21 -15.57
N GLY A 68 -4.61 6.22 -16.06
CA GLY A 68 -5.32 7.45 -16.44
C GLY A 68 -5.70 8.32 -15.25
N GLU A 69 -5.66 7.78 -14.02
CA GLU A 69 -5.95 8.52 -12.80
C GLU A 69 -4.70 8.63 -11.92
N ASN A 70 -4.40 9.85 -11.44
CA ASN A 70 -3.36 10.10 -10.46
C ASN A 70 -3.93 10.90 -9.29
N LYS A 71 -4.06 10.26 -8.13
CA LYS A 71 -4.67 10.84 -6.93
C LYS A 71 -3.80 10.54 -5.72
N ARG A 72 -3.65 11.53 -4.85
CA ARG A 72 -3.14 11.35 -3.49
C ARG A 72 -4.32 11.33 -2.53
N VAL A 73 -4.41 10.29 -1.72
CA VAL A 73 -5.53 10.07 -0.80
C VAL A 73 -5.09 10.39 0.63
N ARG A 74 -5.90 11.16 1.36
CA ARG A 74 -5.64 11.47 2.78
C ARG A 74 -6.27 10.41 3.68
N ASN A 75 -5.54 9.94 4.69
CA ASN A 75 -5.99 8.99 5.71
C ASN A 75 -6.30 9.64 7.08
N ALA A 76 -6.41 10.98 7.14
CA ALA A 76 -6.53 11.70 8.41
C ALA A 76 -7.69 11.24 9.31
N ARG A 77 -8.83 10.79 8.74
CA ARG A 77 -9.98 10.32 9.55
C ARG A 77 -9.72 9.02 10.29
N ILE A 78 -8.96 8.07 9.73
CA ILE A 78 -8.67 6.83 10.49
C ILE A 78 -7.80 7.14 11.70
N LYS A 79 -6.91 8.13 11.59
CA LYS A 79 -6.08 8.61 12.70
C LYS A 79 -6.88 9.40 13.74
N ALA A 80 -7.66 10.38 13.29
CA ALA A 80 -8.39 11.29 14.17
C ALA A 80 -9.62 10.65 14.83
N ASP A 81 -10.48 9.98 14.05
CA ASP A 81 -11.77 9.46 14.53
C ASP A 81 -11.58 8.11 15.24
N LEU A 82 -10.76 7.23 14.63
CA LEU A 82 -10.58 5.85 15.11
C LEU A 82 -9.33 5.67 15.98
N GLY A 83 -8.43 6.66 16.05
CA GLY A 83 -7.20 6.56 16.83
C GLY A 83 -6.21 5.52 16.28
N VAL A 84 -6.29 5.22 14.99
CA VAL A 84 -5.41 4.25 14.31
C VAL A 84 -4.01 4.84 14.19
N ASP A 85 -3.02 4.07 14.63
CA ASP A 85 -1.60 4.32 14.39
C ASP A 85 -1.05 3.20 13.50
N LEU A 86 -0.58 3.56 12.31
CA LEU A 86 -0.24 2.58 11.27
C LEU A 86 1.01 1.81 11.67
N ALA A 87 0.91 0.48 11.70
CA ALA A 87 2.06 -0.39 11.89
C ALA A 87 3.02 -0.31 10.70
N TYR A 88 2.48 -0.11 9.49
CA TYR A 88 3.24 0.01 8.26
C TYR A 88 2.88 1.34 7.55
N PRO A 89 3.51 2.46 7.97
CA PRO A 89 3.15 3.80 7.48
C PRO A 89 3.56 4.02 6.02
N ASP A 90 4.41 3.17 5.45
CA ASP A 90 4.81 3.23 4.05
C ASP A 90 5.05 1.85 3.44
N TYR A 91 5.28 1.84 2.13
CA TYR A 91 5.53 0.61 1.37
C TYR A 91 6.87 -0.05 1.73
N ARG A 92 7.85 0.69 2.26
CA ARG A 92 9.17 0.15 2.62
C ARG A 92 9.06 -0.69 3.87
N ALA A 93 8.49 -0.13 4.93
CA ALA A 93 8.20 -0.84 6.17
C ALA A 93 7.33 -2.08 5.91
N GLY A 94 6.33 -1.96 5.03
CA GLY A 94 5.48 -3.09 4.63
C GLY A 94 6.25 -4.20 3.93
N LEU A 95 7.08 -3.87 2.93
CA LEU A 95 7.87 -4.86 2.18
C LEU A 95 8.95 -5.53 3.04
N GLU A 96 9.63 -4.76 3.90
CA GLU A 96 10.64 -5.29 4.83
C GLU A 96 10.02 -6.31 5.80
N ALA A 97 8.82 -6.01 6.33
CA ALA A 97 8.12 -6.92 7.23
C ALA A 97 7.62 -8.19 6.54
N LEU A 98 7.16 -8.09 5.29
CA LEU A 98 6.80 -9.25 4.48
C LEU A 98 8.01 -10.16 4.24
N LEU A 99 9.16 -9.58 3.88
CA LEU A 99 10.38 -10.35 3.68
C LEU A 99 10.83 -11.06 4.96
N ALA A 100 10.78 -10.37 6.11
CA ALA A 100 11.10 -10.96 7.39
C ALA A 100 10.16 -12.12 7.76
N ALA A 101 8.85 -11.97 7.49
CA ALA A 101 7.86 -13.01 7.74
C ALA A 101 8.10 -14.26 6.86
N GLU A 102 8.37 -14.09 5.57
CA GLU A 102 8.69 -15.19 4.65
C GLU A 102 9.99 -15.92 5.06
N GLY A 103 11.03 -15.19 5.45
CA GLY A 103 12.28 -15.78 5.95
C GLY A 103 12.10 -16.59 7.25
N SER A 104 11.11 -16.24 8.07
CA SER A 104 10.77 -16.99 9.29
C SER A 104 9.91 -18.23 9.06
N ASN A 105 9.24 -18.32 7.90
CA ASN A 105 8.37 -19.43 7.53
C ASN A 105 9.10 -20.52 6.71
N GLY A 106 10.34 -20.26 6.28
CA GLY A 106 11.18 -21.16 5.49
C GLY A 106 12.27 -21.91 6.28
N GLY A 107 12.15 -22.00 7.61
CA GLY A 107 13.10 -22.69 8.51
C GLY A 107 12.59 -24.04 9.02
#